data_AF-A0A2Z6ZZ05-F1
#
_entry.id   AF-A0A2Z6ZZ05-F1
#
_cell.length_a   1.000
_cell.length_b   1.000
_cell.length_c   1.000
_cell.angle_alpha   90.00
_cell.angle_beta   90.00
_cell.angle_gamma   90.00
#
_symmetry.space_group_name_H-M   'P 1'
#
loop_
_entity.id
_entity.type
_entity.pdbx_description
1 polymer ?
#
loop_
_entity_poly.entity_id
_entity_poly.type
_entity_poly.pdbx_seq_one_letter_code
_entity_poly.pdbx_strand_id
1 'polypeptide(L)'
;MRVKKQKHHRRAVRFYTACYGFRGPFKILCDGTFVYHLLANGITLADSALANILGATVKIFTTRCVTEELRSLGDSYSDFVNAARNLITARSVLLIVRSTVVH
;
A
#
# COMPACT_ATOMS: atom_id res chain seq x y z
N MET A 1 -0.43 -9.23 -23.74
CA MET A 1 -1.28 -8.59 -22.70
C MET A 1 -0.50 -7.90 -21.56
N ARG A 2 0.68 -8.39 -21.15
CA ARG A 2 1.53 -7.79 -20.08
C ARG A 2 2.06 -6.39 -20.39
N VAL A 3 2.53 -6.15 -21.62
CA VAL A 3 3.07 -4.84 -22.05
C VAL A 3 1.99 -3.75 -22.08
N LYS A 4 0.75 -4.10 -22.47
CA LYS A 4 -0.39 -3.15 -22.48
C LYS A 4 -0.74 -2.69 -21.05
N LYS A 5 -0.78 -3.61 -20.07
CA LYS A 5 -1.01 -3.28 -18.64
C LYS A 5 0.08 -2.36 -18.10
N GLN A 6 1.35 -2.70 -18.34
CA GLN A 6 2.49 -1.88 -17.93
C GLN A 6 2.47 -0.47 -18.56
N LYS A 7 2.08 -0.36 -19.84
CA LYS A 7 1.89 0.95 -20.51
C LYS A 7 0.80 1.78 -19.84
N HIS A 8 -0.30 1.14 -19.42
CA HIS A 8 -1.39 1.82 -18.73
C HIS A 8 -0.95 2.32 -17.34
N HIS A 9 -0.30 1.47 -16.53
CA HIS A 9 0.21 1.88 -15.22
C HIS A 9 1.20 3.05 -15.31
N ARG A 10 2.15 3.00 -16.26
CA ARG A 10 3.09 4.11 -16.47
C ARG A 10 2.38 5.42 -16.84
N ARG A 11 1.28 5.37 -17.60
CA ARG A 11 0.50 6.58 -17.92
C ARG A 11 -0.18 7.13 -16.67
N ALA A 12 -0.78 6.27 -15.85
CA ALA A 12 -1.41 6.68 -14.60
C ALA A 12 -0.40 7.29 -13.62
N VAL A 13 0.76 6.65 -13.42
CA VAL A 13 1.83 7.17 -12.55
C VAL A 13 2.31 8.54 -13.05
N ARG A 14 2.57 8.69 -14.36
CA ARG A 14 2.97 9.99 -14.94
C ARG A 14 1.93 11.08 -14.73
N PHE A 15 0.65 10.76 -14.84
CA PHE A 15 -0.43 11.71 -14.58
C PHE A 15 -0.44 12.17 -13.12
N TYR A 16 -0.36 11.25 -12.15
CA TYR A 16 -0.34 11.63 -10.73
C TYR A 16 0.93 12.37 -10.32
N THR A 17 2.08 12.01 -10.88
CA THR A 17 3.33 12.75 -10.65
C THR A 17 3.29 14.16 -11.24
N ALA A 18 2.82 14.32 -12.49
CA ALA A 18 2.82 15.61 -13.16
C ALA A 18 1.73 16.56 -12.65
N CYS A 19 0.51 16.06 -12.42
CA CYS A 19 -0.65 16.89 -12.08
C CYS A 19 -0.87 17.06 -10.57
N TYR A 20 -0.39 16.11 -9.75
CA TYR A 20 -0.64 16.11 -8.30
C TYR A 20 0.63 16.07 -7.45
N GLY A 21 1.82 16.17 -8.06
CA GLY A 21 3.09 16.28 -7.34
C GLY A 21 3.51 15.01 -6.59
N PHE A 22 2.98 13.85 -6.95
CA PHE A 22 3.36 12.58 -6.33
C PHE A 22 4.83 12.26 -6.63
N ARG A 23 5.66 12.19 -5.59
CA ARG A 23 7.09 11.86 -5.68
C ARG A 23 7.44 10.63 -4.85
N GLY A 24 8.48 9.92 -5.29
CA GLY A 24 9.01 8.75 -4.58
C GLY A 24 9.67 9.10 -3.24
N PRO A 25 9.66 8.20 -2.24
CA PRO A 25 8.98 6.90 -2.27
C PRO A 25 7.45 7.05 -2.20
N PHE A 26 6.73 6.32 -3.08
CA PHE A 26 5.27 6.35 -3.09
C PHE A 26 4.72 5.71 -1.81
N LYS A 27 3.82 6.43 -1.13
CA LYS A 27 3.19 5.96 0.09
C LYS A 27 1.89 5.23 -0.26
N ILE A 28 1.85 3.93 0.01
CA ILE A 28 0.71 3.08 -0.29
C ILE A 28 -0.01 2.78 1.01
N LEU A 29 -1.29 3.12 1.08
CA LEU A 29 -2.14 2.80 2.22
C LEU A 29 -2.87 1.48 1.95
N CYS A 30 -2.71 0.51 2.85
CA CYS A 30 -3.30 -0.82 2.76
C CYS A 30 -4.36 -1.02 3.84
N ASP A 31 -5.48 -1.60 3.44
CA ASP A 31 -6.58 -2.03 4.29
C ASP A 31 -6.40 -3.49 4.77
N GLY A 32 -7.33 -3.97 5.60
CA GLY A 32 -7.27 -5.32 6.16
C GLY A 32 -7.45 -6.39 5.08
N THR A 33 -8.30 -6.12 4.09
CA THR A 33 -8.55 -7.00 2.93
C THR A 33 -7.29 -7.21 2.10
N PHE A 34 -6.50 -6.16 1.87
CA PHE A 34 -5.24 -6.27 1.15
C PHE A 34 -4.24 -7.16 1.91
N VAL A 35 -4.09 -6.95 3.22
CA VAL A 35 -3.22 -7.79 4.08
C VAL A 35 -3.70 -9.25 4.08
N TYR A 36 -5.01 -9.47 4.15
CA TYR A 36 -5.63 -10.78 4.04
C TYR A 36 -5.23 -11.50 2.75
N HIS A 37 -5.41 -10.84 1.60
CA HIS A 37 -5.08 -11.46 0.33
C HIS A 37 -3.58 -11.66 0.10
N LEU A 38 -2.71 -10.82 0.66
CA LEU A 38 -1.27 -11.06 0.60
C LEU A 38 -0.89 -12.37 1.29
N LEU A 39 -1.39 -12.59 2.51
CA LEU A 39 -1.10 -13.79 3.28
C LEU A 39 -1.76 -15.04 2.66
N ALA A 40 -3.04 -14.95 2.29
CA ALA A 40 -3.77 -16.07 1.71
C ALA A 40 -3.16 -16.58 0.39
N ASN A 41 -2.45 -15.72 -0.35
CA ASN A 41 -1.77 -16.08 -1.61
C ASN A 41 -0.25 -16.24 -1.46
N GLY A 42 0.31 -16.18 -0.24
CA GLY A 42 1.75 -16.33 -0.01
C GLY A 42 2.61 -15.23 -0.64
N ILE A 43 2.07 -14.02 -0.81
CA ILE A 43 2.79 -12.88 -1.40
C ILE A 43 3.62 -12.19 -0.30
N THR A 44 4.88 -12.58 -0.17
CA THR A 44 5.79 -12.10 0.89
C THR A 44 6.49 -10.78 0.54
N LEU A 45 6.65 -10.46 -0.75
CA LEU A 45 7.39 -9.30 -1.27
C LEU A 45 6.45 -8.23 -1.86
N ALA A 46 5.47 -7.79 -1.07
CA ALA A 46 4.45 -6.83 -1.51
C ALA A 46 5.07 -5.48 -1.94
N ASP A 47 6.11 -5.04 -1.24
CA ASP A 47 6.86 -3.81 -1.54
C ASP A 47 7.55 -3.89 -2.91
N SER A 48 8.23 -4.99 -3.21
CA SER A 48 8.90 -5.23 -4.48
C SER A 48 7.91 -5.37 -5.63
N ALA A 49 6.79 -6.06 -5.40
CA ALA A 49 5.72 -6.19 -6.39
C ALA A 49 5.10 -4.82 -6.72
N LEU A 50 4.81 -4.00 -5.72
CA LEU A 50 4.29 -2.65 -5.89
C LEU A 50 5.31 -1.72 -6.56
N ALA A 51 6.59 -1.80 -6.17
CA ALA A 51 7.66 -1.03 -6.79
C ALA A 51 7.80 -1.34 -8.29
N ASN A 52 7.68 -2.61 -8.67
CA ASN A 52 7.68 -3.04 -10.07
C ASN A 52 6.46 -2.54 -10.86
N ILE A 53 5.29 -2.43 -10.21
CA ILE A 53 4.06 -1.92 -10.83
C ILE A 53 4.15 -0.40 -11.04
N LEU A 54 4.69 0.33 -10.06
CA LEU A 54 4.75 1.79 -10.05
C LEU A 54 6.01 2.35 -10.72
N GLY A 55 7.06 1.54 -10.88
CA GLY A 55 8.35 1.94 -11.43
C GLY A 55 9.14 2.87 -10.51
N ALA A 56 8.91 2.83 -9.20
CA ALA A 56 9.61 3.62 -8.20
C ALA A 56 9.58 2.93 -6.82
N THR A 57 10.38 3.42 -5.87
CA THR A 57 10.37 2.92 -4.49
C THR A 57 9.04 3.20 -3.81
N VAL A 58 8.63 2.29 -2.92
CA VAL A 58 7.35 2.37 -2.20
C VAL A 58 7.56 2.26 -0.70
N LYS A 59 6.62 2.81 0.07
CA LYS A 59 6.48 2.59 1.51
C LYS A 59 5.04 2.20 1.78
N ILE A 60 4.85 1.04 2.41
CA ILE A 60 3.53 0.51 2.72
C ILE A 60 3.13 0.94 4.13
N PHE A 61 1.92 1.47 4.24
CA PHE A 61 1.31 1.92 5.47
C PHE A 61 0.00 1.19 5.72
N THR A 62 -0.36 1.05 6.98
CA THR A 62 -1.73 0.71 7.39
C THR A 62 -2.20 1.72 8.44
N THR A 63 -3.46 1.67 8.85
CA THR A 63 -4.02 2.52 9.90
C THR A 63 -4.33 1.70 11.14
N ARG A 64 -4.44 2.36 12.30
CA ARG A 64 -4.86 1.71 13.53
C ARG A 64 -6.26 1.09 13.43
N CYS A 65 -7.20 1.77 12.77
CA CYS A 65 -8.55 1.25 12.61
C CYS A 65 -8.57 -0.07 11.83
N VAL A 66 -7.70 -0.25 10.83
CA VAL A 66 -7.57 -1.52 10.11
C VAL A 66 -7.03 -2.64 11.00
N THR A 67 -6.05 -2.34 11.86
CA THR A 67 -5.54 -3.34 12.82
C THR A 67 -6.60 -3.77 13.83
N GLU A 68 -7.41 -2.82 14.33
CA GLU A 68 -8.52 -3.12 15.24
C GLU A 68 -9.68 -3.83 14.54
N GLU A 69 -9.97 -3.50 13.28
CA GLU A 69 -10.94 -4.20 12.44
C GLU A 69 -10.55 -5.68 12.31
N LEU A 70 -9.30 -5.97 11.89
CA LEU A 70 -8.80 -7.35 11.80
C LEU A 70 -8.84 -8.08 13.14
N ARG A 71 -8.59 -7.37 14.25
CA ARG A 71 -8.68 -7.94 15.60
C ARG A 71 -10.12 -8.30 15.98
N SER A 72 -11.10 -7.49 15.55
CA SER A 72 -12.52 -7.73 15.84
C SER A 72 -13.10 -8.94 15.11
N LEU A 73 -12.45 -9.43 14.05
CA LEU A 73 -12.86 -10.61 13.29
C LEU A 73 -12.54 -11.94 14.00
N GLY A 74 -11.85 -11.92 15.14
CA GLY A 74 -11.58 -13.08 15.98
C GLY A 74 -10.23 -13.75 15.75
N ASP A 75 -9.97 -14.82 16.50
CA ASP A 75 -8.64 -15.42 16.64
C ASP A 75 -8.10 -16.05 15.34
N SER A 76 -8.99 -16.47 14.44
CA SER A 76 -8.62 -16.93 13.09
C SER A 76 -7.88 -15.86 12.28
N TYR A 77 -7.98 -14.58 12.67
CA TYR A 77 -7.32 -13.46 12.01
C TYR A 77 -6.00 -13.04 12.67
N SER A 78 -5.52 -13.76 13.70
CA SER A 78 -4.32 -13.40 14.47
C SER A 78 -3.05 -13.21 13.62
N ASP A 79 -2.81 -14.07 12.64
CA ASP A 79 -1.68 -13.94 11.71
C ASP A 79 -1.77 -12.67 10.85
N PHE A 80 -2.98 -12.30 10.44
CA PHE A 80 -3.22 -11.10 9.64
C PHE A 80 -3.05 -9.83 10.47
N VAL A 81 -3.48 -9.86 11.73
CA VAL A 81 -3.22 -8.78 12.69
C VAL A 81 -1.70 -8.61 12.88
N ASN A 82 -0.95 -9.69 13.00
CA ASN A 82 0.52 -9.64 13.13
C ASN A 82 1.19 -9.10 11.86
N ALA A 83 0.74 -9.53 10.68
CA ALA A 83 1.23 -8.98 9.41
C ALA A 83 0.91 -7.48 9.27
N ALA A 84 -0.29 -7.04 9.63
CA ALA A 84 -0.67 -5.63 9.62
C ALA A 84 0.19 -4.80 10.59
N ARG A 85 0.52 -5.33 11.78
CA ARG A 85 1.41 -4.67 12.76
C ARG A 85 2.85 -4.49 12.28
N ASN A 86 3.32 -5.36 11.37
CA ASN A 86 4.63 -5.24 10.74
C ASN A 86 4.68 -4.14 9.67
N LEU A 87 3.54 -3.59 9.24
CA LEU A 87 3.47 -2.44 8.33
C LEU A 87 3.62 -1.12 9.10
N ILE A 88 4.00 -0.05 8.39
CA ILE A 88 4.14 1.27 9.00
C ILE A 88 2.75 1.79 9.40
N THR A 89 2.52 1.98 10.69
CA THR A 89 1.23 2.49 11.16
C THR A 89 1.15 4.01 10.96
N ALA A 90 0.26 4.45 10.08
CA ALA A 90 -0.08 5.84 9.91
C ALA A 90 -1.02 6.34 11.02
N ARG A 91 -0.69 7.50 11.60
CA ARG A 91 -1.53 8.15 12.62
C ARG A 91 -2.84 8.68 12.03
N SER A 92 -2.80 9.15 10.79
CA SER A 92 -3.97 9.58 10.01
C SER A 92 -3.67 9.53 8.52
N VAL A 93 -4.71 9.37 7.70
CA VAL A 93 -4.59 9.45 6.23
C VAL A 93 -4.06 10.81 5.79
N LEU A 94 -4.47 11.89 6.49
CA LEU A 94 -4.04 13.26 6.19
C LEU A 94 -2.52 13.43 6.27
N LEU A 95 -1.84 12.78 7.22
CA LEU A 95 -0.38 12.84 7.34
C LEU A 95 0.33 12.15 6.17
N ILE A 96 -0.22 11.07 5.65
CA ILE A 96 0.29 10.41 4.45
C ILE A 96 0.14 11.35 3.25
N VAL A 97 -1.03 11.95 3.07
CA VAL A 97 -1.30 12.83 1.93
C VAL A 97 -0.41 14.07 1.97
N ARG A 98 -0.32 14.75 3.12
CA ARG A 98 0.51 15.96 3.30
C ARG A 98 1.99 15.72 3.04
N SER A 99 2.50 14.54 3.38
CA SER A 99 3.91 14.21 3.16
C SER A 99 4.20 13.74 1.72
N THR A 100 3.18 13.49 0.90
CA THR A 100 3.31 12.90 -0.45
C THR A 100 3.40 13.95 -1.55
N VAL A 101 2.81 15.11 -1.34
CA VAL A 101 2.87 16.25 -2.28
C VAL A 101 3.93 17.21 -1.77
N VAL A 102 5.07 17.25 -2.44
CA VAL A 102 6.07 18.30 -2.22
C VAL A 102 5.70 19.45 -3.16
N HIS A 103 5.21 20.56 -2.60
CA HIS A 103 5.09 21.83 -3.33
C HIS A 103 6.46 22.25 -3.88
#